data_AF-A0A1V6EUZ6-F1
#
_entry.id   AF-A0A1V6EUZ6-F1
#
_cell.length_a   1.000
_cell.length_b   1.000
_cell.length_c   1.000
_cell.angle_alpha   90.00
_cell.angle_beta   90.00
_cell.angle_gamma   90.00
#
_symmetry.space_group_name_H-M   'P 1'
#
loop_
_entity.id
_entity.type
_entity.pdbx_description
1 polymer ?
#
loop_
_entity_poly.entity_id
_entity_poly.type
_entity_poly.pdbx_seq_one_letter_code
_entity_poly.pdbx_strand_id
1 'polypeptide(L)'
;MNTKFKKDGCPFGKNSGSICGYGFVVILAVFLLGTAAAAQNDVITVRFANPRYECSSGLYRVDAELQARDALRQVFGMNLRFFYDASVMEFVSFEGFASGYGLLGETTKIKANPESGPNLFGFSGPAEYVNGAIQLLNVSAQPLFIATGTWTRLFTLCFAVAEPAAVESGPFCPSLVWDLQADPAEGAFLPGSNGVVLTLVSGELGVSAAAEERAVQFNWAYAVHDGKPFGLPVAESCVRVEVDCGEDTP
;
A
#
# COMPACT_ATOMS: atom_id res chain seq x y z
N MET A 1 2.09 60.81 -62.29
CA MET A 1 0.98 61.58 -62.91
C MET A 1 -0.23 61.47 -62.01
N ASN A 2 -0.43 62.46 -61.13
CA ASN A 2 -1.42 63.55 -61.25
C ASN A 2 -2.88 63.06 -61.11
N THR A 3 -3.44 63.05 -59.89
CA THR A 3 -4.26 64.12 -59.26
C THR A 3 -5.67 64.28 -59.86
N LYS A 4 -6.73 64.09 -59.05
CA LYS A 4 -7.50 65.21 -58.44
C LYS A 4 -8.73 64.71 -57.65
N PHE A 5 -8.91 65.35 -56.50
CA PHE A 5 -10.10 65.41 -55.63
C PHE A 5 -11.33 66.01 -56.34
N LYS A 6 -12.53 65.62 -55.88
CA LYS A 6 -13.66 66.56 -55.75
C LYS A 6 -14.48 66.23 -54.49
N LYS A 7 -14.67 67.27 -53.67
CA LYS A 7 -15.56 67.37 -52.49
C LYS A 7 -16.98 67.74 -52.96
N ASP A 8 -17.93 67.69 -52.01
CA ASP A 8 -19.28 68.32 -51.94
C ASP A 8 -20.28 67.23 -51.53
N GLY A 9 -21.11 67.29 -50.49
CA GLY A 9 -21.48 68.26 -49.47
C GLY A 9 -22.66 67.64 -48.68
N CYS A 10 -22.74 67.84 -47.36
CA CYS A 10 -23.91 67.44 -46.55
C CYS A 10 -25.15 68.28 -46.89
N PRO A 11 -26.34 67.80 -46.49
CA PRO A 11 -27.09 68.65 -45.57
C PRO A 11 -27.64 67.93 -44.34
N PHE A 12 -27.66 68.70 -43.25
CA PHE A 12 -28.28 68.44 -41.96
C PHE A 12 -29.78 68.13 -42.07
N GLY A 13 -30.25 67.18 -41.26
CA GLY A 13 -31.65 67.04 -40.85
C GLY A 13 -31.71 66.70 -39.35
N LYS A 14 -32.05 67.70 -38.52
CA LYS A 14 -32.38 67.55 -37.10
C LYS A 14 -33.82 67.05 -36.95
N ASN A 15 -34.05 66.11 -36.04
CA ASN A 15 -35.13 66.08 -35.02
C ASN A 15 -35.13 64.69 -34.35
N SER A 16 -34.69 64.58 -33.09
CA SER A 16 -35.48 64.75 -31.86
C SER A 16 -36.10 63.44 -31.39
N GLY A 17 -35.62 62.91 -30.25
CA GLY A 17 -36.39 61.96 -29.45
C GLY A 17 -35.56 60.94 -28.68
N SER A 18 -35.67 61.03 -27.35
CA SER A 18 -35.50 59.95 -26.37
C SER A 18 -34.10 59.66 -25.82
N ILE A 19 -33.77 60.39 -24.75
CA ILE A 19 -32.90 59.93 -23.67
C ILE A 19 -33.82 59.14 -22.72
N CYS A 20 -33.60 57.84 -22.55
CA CYS A 20 -34.14 57.08 -21.42
C CYS A 20 -33.37 55.77 -21.23
N GLY A 21 -32.98 55.47 -19.99
CA GLY A 21 -32.74 54.09 -19.56
C GLY A 21 -31.30 53.71 -19.28
N TYR A 22 -30.85 54.01 -18.06
CA TYR A 22 -30.21 53.08 -17.13
C TYR A 22 -29.72 51.73 -17.66
N GLY A 23 -28.48 51.37 -17.33
CA GLY A 23 -28.11 49.95 -17.22
C GLY A 23 -26.67 49.65 -17.52
N PHE A 24 -25.78 50.01 -16.60
CA PHE A 24 -24.43 49.49 -16.52
C PHE A 24 -24.52 47.96 -16.35
N VAL A 25 -24.30 47.17 -17.41
CA VAL A 25 -24.13 45.71 -17.30
C VAL A 25 -22.72 45.37 -17.71
N VAL A 26 -21.80 45.59 -16.76
CA VAL A 26 -20.52 44.87 -16.73
C VAL A 26 -20.86 43.43 -16.34
N ILE A 27 -20.98 42.52 -17.31
CA ILE A 27 -21.01 41.09 -17.03
C ILE A 27 -19.61 40.70 -16.57
N LEU A 28 -19.44 40.70 -15.25
CA LEU A 28 -18.34 40.09 -14.53
C LEU A 28 -18.41 38.58 -14.81
N ALA A 29 -17.62 38.08 -15.76
CA ALA A 29 -17.40 36.66 -15.95
C ALA A 29 -16.59 36.15 -14.74
N VAL A 30 -17.30 35.86 -13.65
CA VAL A 30 -16.74 35.20 -12.48
C VAL A 30 -16.27 33.81 -12.91
N PHE A 31 -14.97 33.60 -12.76
CA PHE A 31 -14.28 32.32 -12.79
C PHE A 31 -15.07 31.23 -12.06
N LEU A 32 -15.73 30.35 -12.83
CA LEU A 32 -16.08 29.01 -12.38
C LEU A 32 -15.12 28.03 -13.04
N LEU A 33 -13.84 28.15 -12.70
CA LEU A 33 -12.94 27.00 -12.73
C LEU A 33 -13.36 26.15 -11.54
N GLY A 34 -14.37 25.31 -11.74
CA GLY A 34 -14.65 24.21 -10.83
C GLY A 34 -13.40 23.34 -10.78
N THR A 35 -12.65 23.43 -9.68
CA THR A 35 -11.67 22.41 -9.35
C THR A 35 -12.48 21.14 -9.13
N ALA A 36 -12.53 20.27 -10.13
CA ALA A 36 -12.81 18.87 -9.90
C ALA A 36 -11.72 18.41 -8.92
N ALA A 37 -12.05 18.33 -7.63
CA ALA A 37 -11.23 17.58 -6.70
C ALA A 37 -11.21 16.16 -7.27
N ALA A 38 -10.07 15.75 -7.82
CA ALA A 38 -9.86 14.36 -8.16
C ALA A 38 -10.14 13.57 -6.87
N ALA A 39 -11.09 12.64 -6.91
CA ALA A 39 -11.28 11.70 -5.81
C ALA A 39 -9.96 10.94 -5.70
N GLN A 40 -9.16 11.26 -4.68
CA GLN A 40 -7.94 10.52 -4.41
C GLN A 40 -8.37 9.19 -3.77
N ASN A 41 -7.87 8.08 -4.30
CA ASN A 41 -8.07 6.78 -3.68
C ASN A 41 -7.54 6.83 -2.24
N ASP A 42 -8.20 6.13 -1.34
CA ASP A 42 -7.74 6.03 0.04
C ASP A 42 -6.38 5.34 0.09
N VAL A 43 -5.41 5.98 0.74
CA VAL A 43 -4.07 5.41 0.87
C VAL A 43 -3.98 4.56 2.14
N ILE A 44 -3.69 3.27 1.96
CA ILE A 44 -3.46 2.31 3.04
C ILE A 44 -2.01 1.86 3.01
N THR A 45 -1.33 2.00 4.15
CA THR A 45 0.03 1.50 4.32
C THR A 45 0.01 0.17 5.07
N VAL A 46 0.74 -0.81 4.56
CA VAL A 46 0.93 -2.12 5.19
C VAL A 46 2.33 -2.24 5.78
N ARG A 47 2.46 -2.98 6.88
CA ARG A 47 3.76 -3.37 7.43
C ARG A 47 3.70 -4.73 8.08
N PHE A 48 4.87 -5.33 8.25
CA PHE A 48 5.06 -6.36 9.26
C PHE A 48 5.64 -5.73 10.53
N ALA A 49 5.27 -6.24 11.71
CA ALA A 49 5.70 -5.70 13.00
C ALA A 49 5.65 -6.75 14.12
N ASN A 50 6.14 -6.38 15.29
CA ASN A 50 6.07 -7.17 16.52
C ASN A 50 6.62 -8.61 16.36
N PRO A 51 7.86 -8.78 15.87
CA PRO A 51 8.44 -10.10 15.73
C PRO A 51 8.63 -10.74 17.11
N ARG A 52 8.38 -12.03 17.18
CA ARG A 52 8.55 -12.82 18.40
C ARG A 52 8.86 -14.27 18.06
N TYR A 53 9.64 -14.92 18.89
CA TYR A 53 9.83 -16.36 18.81
C TYR A 53 9.00 -17.06 19.89
N GLU A 54 8.09 -17.95 19.48
CA GLU A 54 7.19 -18.66 20.38
C GLU A 54 7.78 -20.02 20.75
N CYS A 55 8.48 -20.07 21.87
CA CYS A 55 9.26 -21.23 22.35
C CYS A 55 8.45 -22.51 22.46
N SER A 56 7.18 -22.41 22.87
CA SER A 56 6.27 -23.55 23.01
C SER A 56 6.00 -24.27 21.68
N SER A 57 6.07 -23.53 20.57
CA SER A 57 5.77 -24.04 19.23
C SER A 57 6.99 -24.06 18.30
N GLY A 58 8.09 -23.41 18.68
CA GLY A 58 9.27 -23.22 17.82
C GLY A 58 9.00 -22.32 16.62
N LEU A 59 7.96 -21.48 16.67
CA LEU A 59 7.55 -20.64 15.53
C LEU A 59 8.00 -19.20 15.71
N TYR A 60 8.59 -18.65 14.66
CA TYR A 60 8.79 -17.22 14.51
C TYR A 60 7.50 -16.58 13.99
N ARG A 61 7.02 -15.55 14.69
CA ARG A 61 5.73 -14.92 14.42
C ARG A 61 5.91 -13.44 14.19
N VAL A 62 5.23 -12.92 13.17
CA VAL A 62 5.24 -11.48 12.84
C VAL A 62 3.82 -11.05 12.52
N ASP A 63 3.41 -9.89 13.02
CA ASP A 63 2.08 -9.36 12.80
C ASP A 63 2.03 -8.55 11.50
N ALA A 64 0.94 -8.70 10.75
CA ALA A 64 0.61 -7.81 9.64
C ALA A 64 -0.31 -6.70 10.13
N GLU A 65 0.14 -5.46 9.96
CA GLU A 65 -0.58 -4.27 10.42
C GLU A 65 -0.85 -3.30 9.28
N LEU A 66 -1.95 -2.57 9.41
CA LEU A 66 -2.44 -1.60 8.45
C LEU A 66 -2.61 -0.24 9.11
N GLN A 67 -2.43 0.81 8.32
CA GLN A 67 -2.69 2.18 8.70
C GLN A 67 -3.32 2.94 7.54
N ALA A 68 -4.38 3.70 7.82
CA ALA A 68 -4.98 4.60 6.85
C ALA A 68 -4.30 5.97 6.94
N ARG A 69 -4.11 6.64 5.80
CA ARG A 69 -3.50 7.98 5.76
C ARG A 69 -4.46 9.06 6.25
N ASP A 70 -5.65 9.11 5.66
CA ASP A 70 -6.50 10.31 5.71
C ASP A 70 -7.69 10.17 6.67
N ALA A 71 -8.28 8.99 6.78
CA ALA A 71 -9.47 8.76 7.60
C ALA A 71 -9.62 7.29 8.00
N LEU A 72 -10.46 7.04 9.01
CA LEU A 72 -10.85 5.68 9.40
C LEU A 72 -11.46 4.95 8.20
N ARG A 73 -10.98 3.74 7.96
CA ARG A 73 -11.49 2.85 6.91
C ARG A 73 -11.73 1.47 7.45
N GLN A 74 -12.67 0.75 6.85
CA GLN A 74 -12.86 -0.67 7.12
C GLN A 74 -12.35 -1.43 5.91
N VAL A 75 -11.49 -2.41 6.14
CA VAL A 75 -10.98 -3.29 5.08
C VAL A 75 -12.10 -4.25 4.68
N PHE A 76 -12.29 -4.44 3.38
CA PHE A 76 -13.15 -5.49 2.87
C PHE A 76 -12.34 -6.75 2.58
N GLY A 77 -11.19 -6.60 1.93
CA GLY A 77 -10.26 -7.69 1.69
C GLY A 77 -8.88 -7.22 1.31
N MET A 78 -7.96 -8.18 1.26
CA MET A 78 -6.56 -7.99 0.91
C MET A 78 -6.10 -9.22 0.13
N ASN A 79 -5.61 -9.04 -1.09
CA ASN A 79 -4.69 -9.99 -1.69
C ASN A 79 -3.30 -9.68 -1.12
N LEU A 80 -2.78 -10.60 -0.32
CA LEU A 80 -1.50 -10.45 0.34
C LEU A 80 -0.43 -11.18 -0.48
N ARG A 81 0.67 -10.48 -0.72
CA ARG A 81 1.80 -10.97 -1.50
C ARG A 81 3.09 -10.52 -0.86
N PHE A 82 3.97 -11.45 -0.55
CA PHE A 82 5.27 -11.12 0.02
C PHE A 82 6.32 -12.17 -0.33
N PHE A 83 7.58 -11.79 -0.14
CA PHE A 83 8.76 -12.62 -0.31
C PHE A 83 9.51 -12.76 1.01
N TYR A 84 10.16 -13.89 1.18
CA TYR A 84 11.13 -14.14 2.24
C TYR A 84 12.27 -15.02 1.74
N ASP A 85 13.37 -15.07 2.50
CA ASP A 85 14.50 -15.96 2.20
C ASP A 85 14.19 -17.38 2.69
N ALA A 86 14.01 -18.30 1.74
CA ALA A 86 13.62 -19.68 2.01
C ALA A 86 14.75 -20.55 2.55
N SER A 87 15.99 -20.04 2.65
CA SER A 87 17.05 -20.71 3.41
C SER A 87 17.05 -20.31 4.88
N VAL A 88 16.28 -19.29 5.29
CA VAL A 88 16.26 -18.77 6.66
C VAL A 88 14.99 -19.18 7.39
N MET A 89 13.86 -19.15 6.71
CA MET A 89 12.55 -19.50 7.27
C MET A 89 11.75 -20.36 6.28
N GLU A 90 10.70 -21.01 6.78
CA GLU A 90 9.69 -21.70 5.98
C GLU A 90 8.30 -21.25 6.46
N PHE A 91 7.48 -20.71 5.56
CA PHE A 91 6.13 -20.25 5.91
C PHE A 91 5.23 -21.45 6.29
N VAL A 92 4.55 -21.31 7.42
CA VAL A 92 3.67 -22.34 7.99
C VAL A 92 2.20 -21.97 7.81
N SER A 93 1.78 -20.82 8.35
CA SER A 93 0.36 -20.47 8.44
C SER A 93 0.13 -18.96 8.60
N PHE A 94 -1.11 -18.57 8.30
CA PHE A 94 -1.69 -17.32 8.80
C PHE A 94 -2.58 -17.63 10.01
N GLU A 95 -2.47 -16.82 11.05
CA GLU A 95 -3.19 -17.02 12.31
C GLU A 95 -3.69 -15.69 12.90
N GLY A 96 -4.49 -15.80 13.97
CA GLY A 96 -4.84 -14.67 14.81
C GLY A 96 -5.60 -13.55 14.09
N PHE A 97 -6.40 -13.87 13.07
CA PHE A 97 -7.16 -12.89 12.30
C PHE A 97 -7.99 -11.96 13.21
N ALA A 98 -8.08 -10.69 12.81
CA ALA A 98 -9.01 -9.75 13.41
C ALA A 98 -10.46 -10.25 13.25
N SER A 99 -11.33 -9.78 14.13
CA SER A 99 -12.73 -10.20 14.18
C SER A 99 -13.42 -10.11 12.82
N GLY A 100 -14.00 -11.23 12.38
CA GLY A 100 -14.71 -11.34 11.11
C GLY A 100 -13.85 -11.63 9.88
N TYR A 101 -12.52 -11.58 9.98
CA TYR A 101 -11.62 -11.86 8.87
C TYR A 101 -11.11 -13.31 8.87
N GLY A 102 -10.74 -13.79 7.70
CA GLY A 102 -10.08 -15.08 7.51
C GLY A 102 -9.56 -15.24 6.08
N LEU A 103 -8.97 -16.40 5.80
CA LEU A 103 -8.52 -16.75 4.47
C LEU A 103 -9.70 -17.02 3.54
N LEU A 104 -9.63 -16.44 2.35
CA LEU A 104 -10.49 -16.77 1.23
C LEU A 104 -9.75 -17.73 0.30
N GLY A 105 -10.01 -19.02 0.46
CA GLY A 105 -9.35 -20.08 -0.32
C GLY A 105 -7.97 -20.47 0.21
N GLU A 106 -7.20 -21.16 -0.63
CA GLU A 106 -5.88 -21.68 -0.28
C GLU A 106 -4.76 -20.67 -0.60
N THR A 107 -3.70 -20.73 0.21
CA THR A 107 -2.51 -19.91 0.04
C THR A 107 -1.50 -20.63 -0.84
N THR A 108 -0.95 -19.95 -1.83
CA THR A 108 0.09 -20.52 -2.70
C THR A 108 1.48 -20.11 -2.21
N LYS A 109 2.40 -21.07 -2.17
CA LYS A 109 3.84 -20.85 -1.97
C LYS A 109 4.60 -21.24 -3.23
N ILE A 110 5.50 -20.38 -3.69
CA ILE A 110 6.34 -20.63 -4.85
C ILE A 110 7.78 -20.33 -4.48
N LYS A 111 8.57 -21.38 -4.26
CA LYS A 111 10.03 -21.29 -4.12
C LYS A 111 10.64 -21.13 -5.52
N ALA A 112 11.27 -20.00 -5.76
CA ALA A 112 11.94 -19.73 -7.03
C ALA A 112 13.34 -20.38 -7.08
N ASN A 113 14.08 -20.15 -8.16
CA ASN A 113 15.45 -20.67 -8.30
C ASN A 113 16.41 -20.08 -7.24
N PRO A 114 17.57 -20.71 -6.98
CA PRO A 114 18.53 -20.26 -5.96
C PRO A 114 18.97 -18.79 -6.12
N GLU A 115 19.01 -18.28 -7.34
CA GLU A 115 19.48 -16.93 -7.67
C GLU A 115 18.40 -15.86 -7.50
N SER A 116 17.14 -16.25 -7.32
CA SER A 116 16.00 -15.33 -7.24
C SER A 116 16.12 -14.34 -6.08
N GLY A 117 16.45 -14.82 -4.88
CA GLY A 117 16.60 -13.98 -3.70
C GLY A 117 17.80 -13.04 -3.79
N PRO A 118 19.03 -13.52 -4.09
CA PRO A 118 20.18 -12.66 -4.28
C PRO A 118 19.96 -11.59 -5.37
N ASN A 119 19.38 -11.97 -6.51
CA ASN A 119 19.22 -11.05 -7.64
C ASN A 119 18.11 -10.02 -7.43
N LEU A 120 17.05 -10.33 -6.68
CA LEU A 120 15.89 -9.44 -6.54
C LEU A 120 15.89 -8.67 -5.23
N PHE A 121 16.31 -9.29 -4.13
CA PHE A 121 16.10 -8.77 -2.78
C PHE A 121 17.36 -8.77 -1.93
N GLY A 122 18.50 -9.22 -2.46
CA GLY A 122 19.75 -9.33 -1.70
C GLY A 122 19.70 -10.41 -0.61
N PHE A 123 18.81 -11.39 -0.73
CA PHE A 123 18.73 -12.52 0.18
C PHE A 123 19.95 -13.44 0.02
N SER A 124 20.17 -14.28 1.03
CA SER A 124 21.25 -15.27 1.03
C SER A 124 20.90 -16.52 0.21
N GLY A 125 19.62 -16.86 0.16
CA GLY A 125 19.07 -18.01 -0.55
C GLY A 125 17.90 -17.66 -1.46
N PRO A 126 17.20 -18.67 -2.01
CA PRO A 126 16.07 -18.47 -2.92
C PRO A 126 14.96 -17.65 -2.25
N ALA A 127 14.38 -16.72 -3.01
CA ALA A 127 13.16 -16.07 -2.59
C ALA A 127 11.98 -17.05 -2.71
N GLU A 128 11.23 -17.20 -1.63
CA GLU A 128 9.94 -17.86 -1.67
C GLU A 128 8.82 -16.83 -1.59
N TYR A 129 7.92 -16.94 -2.56
CA TYR A 129 6.80 -16.04 -2.76
C TYR A 129 5.53 -16.66 -2.19
N VAL A 130 4.83 -15.91 -1.35
CA VAL A 130 3.54 -16.31 -0.78
C VAL A 130 2.45 -15.42 -1.35
N ASN A 131 1.38 -16.05 -1.83
CA ASN A 131 0.18 -15.37 -2.32
C ASN A 131 -1.06 -15.94 -1.62
N GLY A 132 -1.87 -15.07 -1.04
CA GLY A 132 -3.12 -15.44 -0.40
C GLY A 132 -4.17 -14.34 -0.50
N ALA A 133 -5.39 -14.66 -0.11
CA ALA A 133 -6.46 -13.69 0.01
C ALA A 133 -7.03 -13.74 1.43
N ILE A 134 -7.14 -12.58 2.07
CA ILE A 134 -7.85 -12.38 3.32
C ILE A 134 -9.07 -11.53 3.03
N GLN A 135 -10.20 -11.87 3.62
CA GLN A 135 -11.45 -11.15 3.42
C GLN A 135 -12.24 -11.05 4.72
N LEU A 136 -13.08 -10.03 4.83
CA LEU A 136 -14.15 -9.96 5.81
C LEU A 136 -15.21 -11.03 5.48
N LEU A 137 -15.10 -12.20 6.11
CA LEU A 137 -15.97 -13.36 5.88
C LEU A 137 -17.26 -13.29 6.70
N ASN A 138 -17.23 -12.63 7.86
CA ASN A 138 -18.39 -12.41 8.71
C ASN A 138 -18.66 -10.91 8.87
N VAL A 139 -19.55 -10.39 8.03
CA VAL A 139 -19.96 -8.97 8.03
C VAL A 139 -20.78 -8.57 9.26
N SER A 140 -21.25 -9.53 10.05
CA SER A 140 -21.97 -9.30 11.31
C SER A 140 -21.04 -9.24 12.52
N ALA A 141 -19.75 -9.54 12.36
CA ALA A 141 -18.76 -9.38 13.40
C ALA A 141 -18.53 -7.90 13.74
N GLN A 142 -17.91 -7.62 14.89
CA GLN A 142 -17.55 -6.25 15.24
C GLN A 142 -16.62 -5.66 14.16
N PRO A 143 -16.98 -4.52 13.54
CA PRO A 143 -16.17 -3.91 12.50
C PRO A 143 -14.78 -3.54 13.01
N LEU A 144 -13.74 -3.92 12.24
CA LEU A 144 -12.38 -3.44 12.43
C LEU A 144 -12.16 -2.20 11.57
N PHE A 145 -11.92 -1.06 12.20
CA PHE A 145 -11.51 0.16 11.50
C PHE A 145 -9.99 0.35 11.62
N ILE A 146 -9.33 0.50 10.48
CA ILE A 146 -7.93 0.91 10.41
C ILE A 146 -7.85 2.42 10.64
N ALA A 147 -7.06 2.79 11.64
CA ALA A 147 -6.96 4.17 12.13
C ALA A 147 -5.90 4.99 11.39
N THR A 148 -6.04 6.32 11.53
CA THR A 148 -5.01 7.28 11.12
C THR A 148 -3.99 7.45 12.25
N GLY A 149 -2.70 7.40 11.94
CA GLY A 149 -1.63 7.67 12.91
C GLY A 149 -1.30 6.54 13.89
N THR A 150 -2.11 5.48 13.96
CA THR A 150 -1.80 4.25 14.71
C THR A 150 -1.93 3.02 13.84
N TRP A 151 -1.17 1.97 14.16
CA TRP A 151 -1.21 0.71 13.43
C TRP A 151 -2.30 -0.21 13.96
N THR A 152 -2.97 -0.92 13.06
CA THR A 152 -4.05 -1.86 13.37
C THR A 152 -3.69 -3.24 12.84
N ARG A 153 -3.56 -4.22 13.73
CA ARG A 153 -3.24 -5.61 13.37
C ARG A 153 -4.42 -6.28 12.68
N LEU A 154 -4.17 -6.91 11.53
CA LEU A 154 -5.17 -7.69 10.78
C LEU A 154 -5.00 -9.20 10.98
N PHE A 155 -3.77 -9.69 10.99
CA PHE A 155 -3.43 -11.11 11.17
C PHE A 155 -1.98 -11.28 11.59
N THR A 156 -1.56 -12.51 11.84
CA THR A 156 -0.19 -12.90 12.18
C THR A 156 0.28 -13.95 11.17
N LEU A 157 1.56 -13.86 10.80
CA LEU A 157 2.27 -14.85 9.98
C LEU A 157 3.10 -15.73 10.90
N CYS A 158 3.14 -17.03 10.59
CA CYS A 158 3.91 -18.01 11.32
C CYS A 158 4.94 -18.67 10.40
N PHE A 159 6.18 -18.74 10.88
CA PHE A 159 7.29 -19.34 10.17
C PHE A 159 7.98 -20.35 11.07
N ALA A 160 8.36 -21.49 10.49
CA ALA A 160 9.40 -22.33 11.06
C ALA A 160 10.76 -21.71 10.72
N VAL A 161 11.70 -21.75 11.65
CA VAL A 161 13.09 -21.35 11.41
C VAL A 161 13.78 -22.52 10.71
N ALA A 162 14.38 -22.27 9.54
CA ALA A 162 14.96 -23.34 8.72
C ALA A 162 16.16 -24.01 9.41
N GLU A 163 16.96 -23.23 10.15
CA GLU A 163 18.09 -23.69 10.93
C GLU A 163 17.93 -23.20 12.38
N PRO A 164 17.51 -24.04 13.35
CA PRO A 164 17.29 -23.62 14.73
C PRO A 164 18.52 -22.97 15.38
N ALA A 165 19.73 -23.38 15.02
CA ALA A 165 20.96 -22.74 15.50
C ALA A 165 21.09 -21.26 15.09
N ALA A 166 20.39 -20.81 14.03
CA ALA A 166 20.40 -19.42 13.59
C ALA A 166 19.70 -18.47 14.56
N VAL A 167 18.78 -18.98 15.39
CA VAL A 167 18.08 -18.18 16.42
C VAL A 167 18.74 -18.26 17.80
N GLU A 168 19.61 -19.25 18.01
CA GLU A 168 20.39 -19.46 19.24
C GLU A 168 21.73 -18.72 19.21
N SER A 169 22.29 -18.47 18.03
CA SER A 169 23.64 -17.90 17.87
C SER A 169 23.71 -16.36 17.90
N GLY A 170 22.58 -15.67 18.07
CA GLY A 170 22.55 -14.21 18.10
C GLY A 170 21.19 -13.60 17.74
N PRO A 171 21.14 -12.29 17.44
CA PRO A 171 19.91 -11.64 17.01
C PRO A 171 19.43 -12.20 15.68
N PHE A 172 18.20 -12.70 15.64
CA PHE A 172 17.55 -13.20 14.43
C PHE A 172 16.65 -12.12 13.82
N CYS A 173 17.05 -11.62 12.64
CA CYS A 173 16.42 -10.48 11.98
C CYS A 173 16.05 -10.81 10.52
N PRO A 174 15.21 -11.81 10.26
CA PRO A 174 14.87 -12.18 8.89
C PRO A 174 14.11 -11.05 8.20
N SER A 175 14.33 -10.91 6.89
CA SER A 175 13.61 -9.96 6.03
C SER A 175 12.27 -10.54 5.56
N LEU A 176 11.23 -9.70 5.59
CA LEU A 176 9.95 -9.95 4.92
C LEU A 176 9.65 -8.77 4.00
N VAL A 177 9.40 -9.05 2.73
CA VAL A 177 9.25 -8.03 1.69
C VAL A 177 7.86 -8.11 1.11
N TRP A 178 7.00 -7.14 1.41
CA TRP A 178 5.73 -6.96 0.69
C TRP A 178 6.00 -6.77 -0.80
N ASP A 179 5.22 -7.41 -1.68
CA ASP A 179 5.33 -7.28 -3.14
C ASP A 179 4.82 -5.90 -3.61
N LEU A 180 5.52 -4.84 -3.21
CA LEU A 180 5.25 -3.45 -3.55
C LEU A 180 6.58 -2.74 -3.75
N GLN A 181 6.72 -2.01 -4.85
CA GLN A 181 7.87 -1.17 -5.14
C GLN A 181 7.78 0.17 -4.38
N ALA A 182 8.90 0.89 -4.28
CA ALA A 182 8.99 2.15 -3.53
C ALA A 182 8.05 3.22 -4.10
N ASP A 183 7.96 3.30 -5.43
CA ASP A 183 6.96 4.11 -6.13
C ASP A 183 5.69 3.26 -6.33
N PRO A 184 4.54 3.63 -5.73
CA PRO A 184 3.29 2.94 -5.96
C PRO A 184 2.87 2.86 -7.43
N ALA A 185 3.34 3.78 -8.29
CA ALA A 185 3.06 3.74 -9.72
C ALA A 185 3.73 2.57 -10.45
N GLU A 186 4.83 2.03 -9.91
CA GLU A 186 5.54 0.86 -10.44
C GLU A 186 4.91 -0.47 -9.99
N GLY A 187 4.01 -0.43 -9.01
CA GLY A 187 3.26 -1.59 -8.53
C GLY A 187 4.15 -2.65 -7.87
N ALA A 188 4.09 -3.88 -8.38
CA ALA A 188 4.75 -5.06 -7.82
C ALA A 188 6.15 -5.31 -8.39
N PHE A 189 6.92 -6.21 -7.79
CA PHE A 189 8.23 -6.62 -8.32
C PHE A 189 8.13 -7.61 -9.48
N LEU A 190 7.05 -8.42 -9.51
CA LEU A 190 6.86 -9.44 -10.55
C LEU A 190 6.01 -8.89 -11.72
N PRO A 191 6.43 -9.11 -12.98
CA PRO A 191 5.64 -8.72 -14.13
C PRO A 191 4.24 -9.31 -14.11
N GLY A 192 3.22 -8.47 -14.29
CA GLY A 192 1.81 -8.88 -14.28
C GLY A 192 1.21 -9.07 -12.87
N SER A 193 1.97 -8.81 -11.81
CA SER A 193 1.45 -8.71 -10.44
C SER A 193 1.07 -7.25 -10.15
N ASN A 194 -0.06 -7.05 -9.46
CA ASN A 194 -0.40 -5.77 -8.81
C ASN A 194 0.11 -5.73 -7.37
N GLY A 195 0.80 -6.78 -6.92
CA GLY A 195 1.35 -6.81 -5.58
C GLY A 195 0.27 -6.96 -4.54
N VAL A 196 0.50 -6.35 -3.38
CA VAL A 196 -0.53 -6.23 -2.36
C VAL A 196 -1.68 -5.39 -2.92
N VAL A 197 -2.90 -5.94 -2.89
CA VAL A 197 -4.11 -5.23 -3.31
C VAL A 197 -5.11 -5.23 -2.17
N LEU A 198 -5.51 -4.05 -1.69
CA LEU A 198 -6.55 -3.88 -0.68
C LEU A 198 -7.83 -3.33 -1.29
N THR A 199 -8.94 -3.79 -0.76
CA THR A 199 -10.24 -3.18 -1.00
C THR A 199 -10.88 -2.78 0.32
N LEU A 200 -11.62 -1.68 0.29
CA LEU A 200 -12.28 -1.07 1.42
C LEU A 200 -13.78 -1.25 1.32
N VAL A 201 -14.46 -1.41 2.46
CA VAL A 201 -15.93 -1.47 2.50
C VAL A 201 -16.49 -0.15 1.96
N SER A 202 -17.37 -0.22 0.96
CA SER A 202 -17.95 0.97 0.34
C SER A 202 -19.47 0.95 0.44
N GLY A 203 -20.05 1.76 1.34
CA GLY A 203 -21.47 2.17 1.39
C GLY A 203 -22.56 1.08 1.47
N GLU A 204 -22.57 0.19 0.49
CA GLU A 204 -23.43 -0.99 0.35
C GLU A 204 -22.75 -2.26 0.89
N LEU A 205 -23.55 -3.16 1.46
CA LEU A 205 -23.06 -4.44 1.96
C LEU A 205 -22.53 -5.30 0.82
N GLY A 206 -21.31 -5.82 0.97
CA GLY A 206 -20.67 -6.68 -0.03
C GLY A 206 -20.04 -5.93 -1.21
N VAL A 207 -20.10 -4.60 -1.22
CA VAL A 207 -19.44 -3.77 -2.23
C VAL A 207 -18.14 -3.21 -1.65
N SER A 208 -17.09 -3.23 -2.48
CA SER A 208 -15.78 -2.71 -2.10
C SER A 208 -15.24 -1.70 -3.10
N ALA A 209 -14.49 -0.71 -2.60
CA ALA A 209 -13.71 0.24 -3.39
C ALA A 209 -12.21 -0.07 -3.30
N ALA A 210 -11.45 0.29 -4.34
CA ALA A 210 -10.00 0.13 -4.36
C ALA A 210 -9.31 1.12 -3.40
N ALA A 211 -8.15 0.72 -2.89
CA ALA A 211 -7.21 1.58 -2.19
C ALA A 211 -5.97 1.87 -3.06
N GLU A 212 -5.14 2.82 -2.64
CA GLU A 212 -3.74 2.92 -3.05
C GLU A 212 -2.88 2.33 -1.94
N GLU A 213 -2.05 1.34 -2.28
CA GLU A 213 -1.25 0.60 -1.32
C GLU A 213 0.18 1.15 -1.21
N ARG A 214 0.69 1.16 0.03
CA ARG A 214 2.09 1.46 0.33
C ARG A 214 2.64 0.43 1.30
N ALA A 215 3.95 0.21 1.30
CA ALA A 215 4.61 -0.70 2.23
C ALA A 215 5.68 0.00 3.06
N VAL A 216 5.69 -0.28 4.37
CA VAL A 216 6.90 -0.23 5.19
C VAL A 216 7.45 -1.66 5.23
N GLN A 217 8.61 -1.84 4.59
CA GLN A 217 9.25 -3.15 4.48
C GLN A 217 9.87 -3.57 5.82
N PHE A 218 9.98 -4.88 6.07
CA PHE A 218 10.42 -5.41 7.36
C PHE A 218 11.81 -6.02 7.27
N ASN A 219 12.74 -5.46 8.05
CA ASN A 219 14.16 -5.81 7.98
C ASN A 219 14.73 -5.80 6.56
N TRP A 220 14.24 -4.89 5.71
CA TRP A 220 14.64 -4.76 4.33
C TRP A 220 14.38 -3.32 3.88
N ALA A 221 15.31 -2.75 3.10
CA ALA A 221 15.21 -1.38 2.63
C ALA A 221 15.36 -1.33 1.10
N TYR A 222 14.54 -0.50 0.45
CA TYR A 222 14.66 -0.24 -0.98
C TYR A 222 16.06 0.28 -1.33
N ALA A 223 16.55 -0.10 -2.50
CA ALA A 223 17.79 0.43 -3.04
C ALA A 223 17.63 1.93 -3.36
N VAL A 224 18.72 2.69 -3.19
CA VAL A 224 18.76 4.12 -3.51
C VAL A 224 18.84 4.37 -5.02
N HIS A 225 19.14 3.33 -5.80
CA HIS A 225 19.30 3.39 -7.24
C HIS A 225 18.37 2.40 -7.94
N ASP A 226 17.90 2.78 -9.12
CA ASP A 226 17.03 1.95 -9.92
C ASP A 226 17.74 0.67 -10.35
N GLY A 227 17.00 -0.45 -10.33
CA GLY A 227 17.47 -1.74 -10.80
C GLY A 227 17.38 -2.83 -9.74
N LYS A 228 18.12 -3.92 -10.02
CA LYS A 228 18.13 -5.14 -9.23
C LYS A 228 19.49 -5.31 -8.53
N PRO A 229 19.52 -5.79 -7.27
CA PRO A 229 18.37 -6.07 -6.43
C PRO A 229 17.61 -4.78 -6.07
N PHE A 230 16.29 -4.89 -5.90
CA PHE A 230 15.41 -3.76 -5.62
C PHE A 230 15.64 -3.14 -4.24
N GLY A 231 16.49 -3.77 -3.44
CA GLY A 231 16.84 -3.38 -2.09
C GLY A 231 17.61 -4.51 -1.41
N LEU A 232 17.92 -4.32 -0.14
CA LEU A 232 18.80 -5.21 0.62
C LEU A 232 18.25 -5.43 2.05
N PRO A 233 18.53 -6.59 2.66
CA PRO A 233 18.25 -6.82 4.08
C PRO A 233 18.89 -5.76 4.98
N VAL A 234 18.17 -5.34 6.01
CA VAL A 234 18.66 -4.47 7.09
C VAL A 234 18.21 -5.04 8.43
N ALA A 235 19.10 -5.11 9.42
CA ALA A 235 18.78 -5.68 10.72
C ALA A 235 18.23 -4.61 11.68
N GLU A 236 16.91 -4.43 11.71
CA GLU A 236 16.25 -3.39 12.53
C GLU A 236 15.42 -3.96 13.69
N SER A 237 14.60 -4.97 13.42
CA SER A 237 13.70 -5.62 14.38
C SER A 237 14.05 -7.10 14.50
N CYS A 238 14.74 -7.44 15.58
CA CYS A 238 15.30 -8.78 15.80
C CYS A 238 14.70 -9.42 17.05
N VAL A 239 14.68 -10.75 17.07
CA VAL A 239 14.36 -11.54 18.26
C VAL A 239 15.63 -12.20 18.79
N ARG A 240 15.60 -12.61 20.07
CA ARG A 240 16.65 -13.41 20.69
C ARG A 240 16.00 -14.49 21.53
N VAL A 241 16.23 -15.75 21.17
CA VAL A 241 15.58 -16.90 21.81
C VAL A 241 15.91 -16.99 23.28
N GLU A 242 17.16 -16.76 23.68
CA GLU A 242 17.56 -16.75 25.09
C GLU A 242 16.76 -15.75 25.94
N VAL A 243 16.43 -14.59 25.36
CA VAL A 243 15.64 -13.55 26.03
C VAL A 243 14.15 -13.89 26.01
N ASP A 244 13.65 -14.42 24.89
CA ASP A 244 12.22 -14.71 24.69
C ASP A 244 11.77 -16.00 25.41
N CYS A 245 12.68 -16.96 25.60
CA CYS A 245 12.40 -18.28 26.18
C CYS A 245 12.95 -18.47 27.61
N GLY A 246 13.83 -17.57 28.06
CA GLY A 246 14.60 -17.73 29.29
C GLY A 246 15.81 -18.66 29.10
N GLU A 247 16.78 -18.56 30.03
CA GLU A 247 18.01 -19.37 30.01
C GLU A 247 17.79 -20.88 30.24
N ASP A 248 16.56 -21.31 30.57
CA ASP A 248 16.22 -22.72 30.77
C ASP A 248 15.76 -23.37 29.45
N THR A 249 16.72 -23.61 28.55
CA THR A 249 16.60 -24.68 27.56
C THR A 249 17.67 -25.75 27.87
N PRO A 250 17.33 -27.05 27.84
CA PRO A 250 18.17 -28.14 28.35
C PRO A 250 19.49 -28.34 27.60
#